data_AF-A0A1Q6YSV4-F1
#
_entry.id   AF-A0A1Q6YSV4-F1
#
_cell.length_a   1.000
_cell.length_b   1.000
_cell.length_c   1.000
_cell.angle_alpha   90.00
_cell.angle_beta   90.00
_cell.angle_gamma   90.00
#
_symmetry.space_group_name_H-M   'P 1'
#
loop_
_entity.id
_entity.type
_entity.pdbx_description
1 polymer ?
#
loop_
_entity_poly.entity_id
_entity_poly.type
_entity_poly.pdbx_seq_one_letter_code
_entity_poly.pdbx_strand_id
1 'polypeptide(L)'
;MKFRRWISLLLMTIAPISGCRKHAEAPKPDSLLSAYDTETDWTDAQKIIPLSYQQSQGKRIFYQQCVWCHADATPAGPSNRSNLTPVPPLLNDGATLNAESDEFMLNIITLGGSALGKSAMMPPYGKMLSTEEIRSLIVFARAVAQPPYQPPGRPASQYSAK
;
A
#
# COMPACT_ATOMS: atom_id res chain seq x y z
N MET A 1 -13.47 -5.37 -92.53
CA MET A 1 -14.04 -4.18 -91.87
C MET A 1 -13.84 -4.32 -90.36
N LYS A 2 -12.85 -3.59 -89.80
CA LYS A 2 -12.96 -2.58 -88.71
C LYS A 2 -13.73 -3.04 -87.45
N PHE A 3 -13.06 -3.41 -86.36
CA PHE A 3 -12.63 -2.57 -85.21
C PHE A 3 -13.75 -2.12 -84.23
N ARG A 4 -13.79 -2.71 -83.01
CA ARG A 4 -13.66 -2.06 -81.66
C ARG A 4 -14.05 -3.11 -80.59
N ARG A 5 -13.16 -3.49 -79.67
CA ARG A 5 -13.06 -3.08 -78.23
C ARG A 5 -14.43 -3.17 -77.50
N TRP A 6 -14.56 -3.68 -76.27
CA TRP A 6 -14.03 -3.11 -75.04
C TRP A 6 -13.85 -4.24 -73.98
N ILE A 7 -12.64 -4.38 -73.45
CA ILE A 7 -12.35 -5.20 -72.25
C ILE A 7 -12.46 -4.23 -71.07
N SER A 8 -13.51 -4.34 -70.27
CA SER A 8 -13.59 -3.68 -68.97
C SER A 8 -12.82 -4.51 -67.95
N LEU A 9 -11.55 -4.16 -67.76
CA LEU A 9 -10.74 -4.61 -66.64
C LEU A 9 -11.29 -3.97 -65.36
N LEU A 10 -12.06 -4.73 -64.59
CA LEU A 10 -12.49 -4.35 -63.25
C LEU A 10 -11.28 -4.53 -62.32
N LEU A 11 -10.58 -3.44 -62.01
CA LEU A 11 -9.56 -3.41 -60.98
C LEU A 11 -10.25 -3.60 -59.62
N MET A 12 -10.17 -4.82 -59.09
CA MET A 12 -10.59 -5.12 -57.72
C MET A 12 -9.51 -4.60 -56.77
N THR A 13 -9.72 -3.40 -56.23
CA THR A 13 -8.86 -2.82 -55.20
C THR A 13 -9.07 -3.57 -53.89
N ILE A 14 -8.11 -4.43 -53.55
CA ILE A 14 -8.05 -5.09 -52.24
C ILE A 14 -7.59 -4.02 -51.24
N ALA A 15 -8.53 -3.44 -50.49
CA ALA A 15 -8.22 -2.62 -49.34
C ALA A 15 -7.65 -3.51 -48.21
N PRO A 16 -6.44 -3.25 -47.69
CA PRO A 16 -5.95 -3.97 -46.54
C PRO A 16 -6.81 -3.59 -45.33
N ILE A 17 -7.52 -4.58 -44.79
CA ILE A 17 -8.20 -4.46 -43.50
C ILE A 17 -7.10 -4.38 -42.45
N SER A 18 -6.64 -3.17 -42.14
CA SER A 18 -5.85 -2.90 -40.93
C SER A 18 -6.75 -3.15 -39.73
N GLY A 19 -6.91 -4.42 -39.37
CA GLY A 19 -7.50 -4.83 -38.12
C GLY A 19 -6.58 -4.38 -37.00
N CYS A 20 -6.97 -3.31 -36.30
CA CYS A 20 -6.41 -2.97 -35.00
C CYS A 20 -6.61 -4.17 -34.07
N ARG A 21 -5.58 -5.01 -33.95
CA ARG A 21 -5.50 -6.01 -32.90
C ARG A 21 -5.28 -5.25 -31.60
N LYS A 22 -6.38 -4.82 -30.96
CA LYS A 22 -6.32 -4.38 -29.56
C LYS A 22 -5.79 -5.59 -28.80
N HIS A 23 -4.55 -5.49 -28.33
CA HIS A 23 -4.04 -6.41 -27.33
C HIS A 23 -5.02 -6.34 -26.17
N ALA A 24 -5.83 -7.38 -26.00
CA ALA A 24 -6.62 -7.55 -24.79
C ALA A 24 -5.59 -7.82 -23.69
N GLU A 25 -5.32 -6.80 -22.88
CA GLU A 25 -4.62 -6.93 -21.61
C GLU A 25 -5.31 -8.05 -20.83
N ALA A 26 -4.57 -9.10 -20.45
CA ALA A 26 -5.13 -10.15 -19.61
C ALA A 26 -5.71 -9.51 -18.34
N PRO A 27 -6.87 -9.98 -17.83
CA PRO A 27 -7.42 -9.48 -16.59
C PRO A 27 -6.37 -9.64 -15.50
N LYS A 28 -6.01 -8.53 -14.82
CA LYS A 28 -5.13 -8.59 -13.66
C LYS A 28 -5.79 -9.53 -12.64
N PRO A 29 -5.05 -10.49 -12.05
CA PRO A 29 -5.61 -11.36 -11.04
C PRO A 29 -6.22 -10.49 -9.94
N ASP A 30 -7.45 -10.81 -9.54
CA ASP A 30 -8.17 -10.08 -8.49
C ASP A 30 -7.36 -10.20 -7.19
N SER A 31 -6.71 -9.11 -6.79
CA SER A 31 -5.78 -9.10 -5.67
C SER A 31 -6.46 -9.46 -4.35
N LEU A 32 -7.77 -9.23 -4.25
CA LEU A 32 -8.58 -9.57 -3.09
C LEU A 32 -8.71 -11.09 -2.91
N LEU A 33 -8.77 -11.86 -3.99
CA LEU A 33 -8.86 -13.32 -3.92
C LEU A 33 -7.61 -13.98 -3.32
N SER A 34 -6.48 -13.27 -3.36
CA SER A 34 -5.20 -13.74 -2.79
C SER A 34 -4.83 -13.08 -1.46
N ALA A 35 -5.65 -12.15 -0.97
CA ALA A 35 -5.36 -11.41 0.25
C ALA A 35 -5.55 -12.30 1.49
N TYR A 36 -4.66 -12.16 2.48
CA TYR A 36 -4.78 -12.87 3.76
C TYR A 36 -5.81 -12.19 4.67
N ASP A 37 -5.88 -10.86 4.59
CA ASP A 37 -6.89 -10.01 5.24
C ASP A 37 -7.05 -8.74 4.37
N THR A 38 -7.95 -7.85 4.76
CA THR A 38 -8.16 -6.56 4.10
C THR A 38 -8.28 -5.43 5.12
N GLU A 39 -7.89 -4.22 4.73
CA GLU A 39 -8.16 -3.00 5.50
C GLU A 39 -8.93 -2.02 4.63
N THR A 40 -9.94 -1.35 5.20
CA THR A 40 -10.61 -0.25 4.48
C THR A 40 -9.73 0.99 4.59
N ASP A 41 -9.54 1.73 3.50
CA ASP A 41 -8.79 2.98 3.54
C ASP A 41 -9.50 4.00 4.44
N TRP A 42 -8.76 4.59 5.39
CA TRP A 42 -9.36 5.51 6.37
C TRP A 42 -9.76 6.85 5.76
N THR A 43 -9.28 7.19 4.55
CA THR A 43 -9.67 8.41 3.84
C THR A 43 -10.66 8.16 2.70
N ASP A 44 -10.87 6.91 2.31
CA ASP A 44 -11.82 6.50 1.27
C ASP A 44 -12.46 5.14 1.61
N ALA A 45 -13.69 5.18 2.13
CA ALA A 45 -14.43 3.98 2.54
C ALA A 45 -14.73 3.00 1.39
N GLN A 46 -14.59 3.41 0.12
CA GLN A 46 -14.79 2.53 -1.03
C GLN A 46 -13.52 1.77 -1.43
N LYS A 47 -12.36 2.20 -0.92
CA LYS A 47 -11.07 1.62 -1.24
C LYS A 47 -10.69 0.55 -0.22
N ILE A 48 -10.52 -0.67 -0.71
CA ILE A 48 -10.08 -1.82 0.09
C ILE A 48 -8.61 -2.13 -0.21
N ILE A 49 -7.82 -2.24 0.85
CA ILE A 49 -6.38 -2.53 0.82
C ILE A 49 -6.21 -4.03 1.09
N PRO A 50 -5.82 -4.86 0.10
CA PRO A 50 -5.48 -6.26 0.33
C PRO A 50 -4.19 -6.34 1.17
N LEU A 51 -4.23 -7.16 2.22
CA LEU A 51 -3.10 -7.36 3.11
C LEU A 51 -2.47 -8.74 2.90
N SER A 52 -1.15 -8.76 2.84
CA SER A 52 -0.33 -9.96 3.04
C SER A 52 -0.42 -10.48 4.48
N TYR A 53 0.09 -11.68 4.71
CA TYR A 53 0.17 -12.26 6.06
C TYR A 53 0.84 -11.32 7.08
N GLN A 54 2.01 -10.76 6.73
CA GLN A 54 2.77 -9.89 7.64
C GLN A 54 2.02 -8.58 7.95
N GLN A 55 1.39 -7.97 6.94
CA GLN A 55 0.54 -6.79 7.14
C GLN A 55 -0.67 -7.11 8.03
N SER A 56 -1.25 -8.30 7.88
CA SER A 56 -2.37 -8.76 8.70
C SER A 56 -1.97 -8.97 10.16
N GLN A 57 -0.76 -9.49 10.42
CA GLN A 57 -0.22 -9.56 11.78
C GLN A 57 -0.01 -8.16 12.37
N GLY A 58 0.51 -7.22 11.59
CA GLY A 58 0.64 -5.82 11.99
C GLY A 58 -0.71 -5.19 12.32
N LYS A 59 -1.72 -5.38 11.47
CA LYS A 59 -3.10 -4.94 11.71
C LYS A 59 -3.63 -5.45 13.05
N ARG A 60 -3.49 -6.76 13.32
CA ARG A 60 -3.93 -7.37 14.59
C ARG A 60 -3.31 -6.64 15.79
N ILE A 61 -2.01 -6.42 15.77
CA ILE A 61 -1.30 -5.77 16.89
C ILE A 61 -1.74 -4.30 17.01
N PHE A 62 -1.88 -3.60 15.88
CA PHE A 62 -2.29 -2.20 15.86
C PHE A 62 -3.64 -2.01 16.57
N TYR A 63 -4.64 -2.81 16.19
CA TYR A 63 -5.98 -2.75 16.77
C TYR A 63 -6.04 -3.20 18.24
N GLN A 64 -5.04 -3.96 18.71
CA GLN A 64 -4.96 -4.37 20.12
C GLN A 64 -4.25 -3.33 20.99
N GLN A 65 -3.20 -2.69 20.47
CA GLN A 65 -2.25 -1.92 21.29
C GLN A 65 -2.21 -0.43 20.96
N CYS A 66 -2.25 -0.07 19.67
CA CYS A 66 -1.88 1.25 19.19
C CYS A 66 -3.09 2.14 18.82
N VAL A 67 -4.22 1.51 18.45
CA VAL A 67 -5.41 2.17 17.92
C VAL A 67 -5.99 3.25 18.84
N TRP A 68 -5.83 3.08 20.15
CA TRP A 68 -6.31 4.02 21.18
C TRP A 68 -5.70 5.43 21.10
N CYS A 69 -4.55 5.56 20.46
CA CYS A 69 -3.83 6.82 20.33
C CYS A 69 -3.49 7.16 18.87
N HIS A 70 -3.33 6.17 17.99
CA HIS A 70 -2.88 6.35 16.61
C HIS A 70 -3.98 6.14 15.55
N ALA A 71 -5.25 6.17 15.94
CA ALA A 71 -6.42 6.26 15.06
C ALA A 71 -7.35 7.41 15.50
N ASP A 72 -8.33 7.75 14.67
CA ASP A 72 -9.42 8.69 15.06
C ASP A 72 -10.51 7.99 15.88
N ALA A 73 -10.70 6.69 15.67
CA ALA A 73 -11.64 5.86 16.41
C ALA A 73 -11.05 4.47 16.69
N THR A 74 -11.64 3.80 17.67
CA THR A 74 -11.33 2.42 18.04
C THR A 74 -12.60 1.57 17.90
N PRO A 75 -12.49 0.23 17.91
CA PRO A 75 -13.68 -0.64 17.97
C PRO A 75 -14.58 -0.39 19.19
N ALA A 76 -14.07 0.26 20.24
CA ALA A 76 -14.80 0.54 21.48
C ALA A 76 -15.31 1.99 21.59
N GLY A 77 -15.07 2.84 20.59
CA GLY A 77 -15.49 4.24 20.61
C GLY A 77 -14.39 5.22 20.17
N PRO A 78 -14.54 6.52 20.48
CA PRO A 78 -13.56 7.53 20.11
C PRO A 78 -12.15 7.21 20.61
N SER A 79 -11.15 7.56 19.81
CA SER A 79 -9.75 7.49 20.22
C SER A 79 -9.42 8.53 21.28
N ASN A 80 -8.42 8.26 22.12
CA ASN A 80 -7.91 9.22 23.10
C ASN A 80 -6.90 10.21 22.47
N ARG A 81 -6.60 10.07 21.18
CA ARG A 81 -5.62 10.86 20.42
C ARG A 81 -5.69 12.36 20.67
N SER A 82 -6.89 12.95 20.65
CA SER A 82 -7.10 14.40 20.78
C SER A 82 -6.78 14.94 22.18
N ASN A 83 -6.67 14.07 23.18
CA ASN A 83 -6.36 14.45 24.57
C ASN A 83 -4.86 14.39 24.89
N LEU A 84 -4.02 14.02 23.92
CA LEU A 84 -2.58 13.86 24.10
C LEU A 84 -1.82 15.10 23.62
N THR A 85 -0.76 15.47 24.33
CA THR A 85 0.16 16.55 23.93
C THR A 85 1.61 16.03 23.91
N PRO A 86 2.32 16.11 22.76
CA PRO A 86 1.78 16.44 21.44
C PRO A 86 0.78 15.38 20.95
N VAL A 87 -0.13 15.79 20.07
CA VAL A 87 -1.06 14.88 19.40
C VAL A 87 -0.25 13.92 18.54
N PRO A 88 -0.31 12.59 18.75
CA PRO A 88 0.45 11.64 17.94
C PRO A 88 -0.07 11.64 16.49
N PRO A 89 0.75 11.35 15.46
CA PRO A 89 0.26 11.18 14.10
C PRO A 89 -0.68 9.96 14.03
N LEU A 90 -1.63 9.98 13.09
CA LEU A 90 -2.38 8.77 12.73
C LEU A 90 -1.43 7.74 12.14
N LEU A 91 -1.70 6.44 12.32
CA LEU A 91 -0.84 5.40 11.76
C LEU A 91 -0.77 5.47 10.23
N ASN A 92 -1.87 5.90 9.59
CA ASN A 92 -1.95 6.08 8.14
C ASN A 92 -1.49 7.46 7.66
N ASP A 93 -0.98 8.34 8.54
CA ASP A 93 -0.49 9.66 8.13
C ASP A 93 0.85 9.51 7.38
N GLY A 94 0.74 9.28 6.08
CA GLY A 94 1.88 9.15 5.19
C GLY A 94 2.64 10.46 5.00
N ALA A 95 2.01 11.63 5.23
CA ALA A 95 2.69 12.91 5.10
C ALA A 95 3.74 13.08 6.19
N THR A 96 3.46 12.58 7.39
CA THR A 96 4.41 12.54 8.50
C THR A 96 5.28 11.29 8.47
N LEU A 97 4.68 10.09 8.41
CA LEU A 97 5.39 8.84 8.69
C LEU A 97 6.20 8.31 7.51
N ASN A 98 5.92 8.70 6.26
CA ASN A 98 6.71 8.21 5.13
C ASN A 98 8.15 8.72 5.14
N ALA A 99 8.41 9.86 5.78
CA ALA A 99 9.76 10.41 5.94
C ALA A 99 10.60 9.69 7.01
N GLU A 100 9.94 8.98 7.92
CA GLU A 100 10.61 8.24 8.99
C GLU A 100 11.21 6.94 8.46
N SER A 101 12.40 6.56 8.93
CA SER A 101 13.01 5.29 8.56
C SER A 101 12.36 4.12 9.30
N ASP A 102 12.47 2.91 8.76
CA ASP A 102 11.96 1.72 9.44
C ASP A 102 12.73 1.47 10.76
N GLU A 103 14.00 1.84 10.84
CA GLU A 103 14.80 1.79 12.08
C GLU A 103 14.30 2.80 13.12
N PHE A 104 13.94 4.02 12.71
CA PHE A 104 13.36 4.99 13.62
C PHE A 104 12.03 4.47 14.19
N MET A 105 11.15 3.96 13.33
CA MET A 105 9.88 3.39 13.76
C MET A 105 10.06 2.16 14.65
N LEU A 106 11.03 1.30 14.35
CA LEU A 106 11.38 0.16 15.19
C LEU A 106 11.81 0.64 16.58
N ASN A 107 12.69 1.65 16.65
CA ASN A 107 13.20 2.19 17.91
C ASN A 107 12.11 2.88 18.74
N ILE A 108 11.27 3.72 18.13
CA ILE A 108 10.22 4.44 18.88
C ILE A 108 9.14 3.49 19.42
N ILE A 109 8.79 2.43 18.68
CA ILE A 109 7.85 1.41 19.18
C ILE A 109 8.53 0.57 20.28
N THR A 110 9.79 0.19 20.11
CA THR A 110 10.53 -0.61 21.10
C THR A 110 10.75 0.13 22.41
N LEU A 111 11.22 1.38 22.33
CA LEU A 111 11.70 2.17 23.48
C LEU A 111 10.67 3.17 24.01
N GLY A 112 9.56 3.38 23.30
CA GLY A 112 8.55 4.37 23.64
C GLY A 112 8.95 5.79 23.25
N GLY A 113 8.01 6.72 23.35
CA GLY A 113 8.20 8.09 22.87
C GLY A 113 9.27 8.86 23.64
N SER A 114 9.34 8.71 24.97
CA SER A 114 10.31 9.42 25.82
C SER A 114 11.76 9.19 25.39
N ALA A 115 12.10 7.97 24.97
CA ALA A 115 13.48 7.60 24.61
C ALA A 115 13.98 8.32 23.36
N LEU A 116 13.07 8.84 22.52
CA LEU A 116 13.38 9.57 21.28
C LEU A 116 12.92 11.04 21.36
N GLY A 117 12.71 11.57 22.57
CA GLY A 117 12.28 12.96 22.76
C GLY A 117 10.88 13.27 22.24
N LYS A 118 10.00 12.25 22.17
CA LYS A 118 8.58 12.37 21.81
C LYS A 118 7.70 12.23 23.06
N SER A 119 6.39 12.08 22.88
CA SER A 119 5.42 12.02 23.99
C SER A 119 5.74 10.90 24.98
N ALA A 120 5.78 11.23 26.27
CA ALA A 120 5.97 10.26 27.34
C ALA A 120 4.78 9.30 27.52
N MET A 121 3.64 9.62 26.91
CA MET A 121 2.46 8.76 26.93
C MET A 121 2.51 7.62 25.91
N MET A 122 3.49 7.62 24.99
CA MET A 122 3.74 6.46 24.12
C MET A 122 4.60 5.44 24.86
N PRO A 123 4.04 4.29 25.30
CA PRO A 123 4.76 3.34 26.14
C PRO A 123 5.81 2.54 25.33
N PRO A 124 6.85 2.00 25.99
CA PRO A 124 7.80 1.08 25.36
C PRO A 124 7.17 -0.30 25.15
N TYR A 125 7.09 -0.76 23.91
CA TYR A 125 6.53 -2.08 23.57
C TYR A 125 7.58 -3.20 23.48
N GLY A 126 8.88 -2.90 23.57
CA GLY A 126 9.95 -3.90 23.38
C GLY A 126 9.99 -5.05 24.38
N LYS A 127 9.25 -4.97 25.49
CA LYS A 127 9.08 -6.08 26.45
C LYS A 127 7.82 -6.92 26.19
N MET A 128 6.89 -6.41 25.38
CA MET A 128 5.59 -7.03 25.10
C MET A 128 5.54 -7.62 23.69
N LEU A 129 6.23 -7.00 22.75
CA LEU A 129 6.27 -7.40 21.34
C LEU A 129 7.69 -7.83 20.98
N SER A 130 7.78 -8.92 20.21
CA SER A 130 9.02 -9.31 19.53
C SER A 130 9.40 -8.30 18.45
N THR A 131 10.66 -8.31 18.03
CA THR A 131 11.16 -7.45 16.95
C THR A 131 10.39 -7.71 15.64
N GLU A 132 10.04 -8.96 15.34
CA GLU A 132 9.29 -9.36 14.16
C GLU A 132 7.83 -8.86 14.19
N GLU A 133 7.21 -8.83 15.37
CA GLU A 133 5.88 -8.24 15.56
C GLU A 133 5.91 -6.71 15.36
N ILE A 134 6.94 -6.02 15.86
CA ILE A 134 7.11 -4.59 15.62
C ILE A 134 7.38 -4.31 14.13
N ARG A 135 8.17 -5.14 13.45
CA ARG A 135 8.33 -5.04 11.99
C ARG A 135 7.01 -5.27 11.25
N SER A 136 6.16 -6.17 11.73
CA SER A 136 4.83 -6.39 11.16
C SER A 136 3.94 -5.16 11.30
N LEU A 137 3.95 -4.47 12.45
CA LEU A 137 3.30 -3.17 12.65
C LEU A 137 3.79 -2.13 11.64
N ILE A 138 5.11 -2.03 11.44
CA ILE A 138 5.71 -1.09 10.49
C ILE A 138 5.21 -1.36 9.07
N VAL A 139 5.26 -2.61 8.61
CA VAL A 139 4.81 -2.98 7.26
C VAL A 139 3.30 -2.71 7.10
N PHE A 140 2.49 -2.90 8.14
CA PHE A 140 1.08 -2.51 8.13
C PHE A 140 0.92 -0.99 8.00
N ALA A 141 1.65 -0.19 8.78
CA ALA A 141 1.62 1.28 8.69
C ALA A 141 1.98 1.76 7.28
N ARG A 142 3.00 1.16 6.64
CA ARG A 142 3.35 1.45 5.23
C ARG A 142 2.23 1.09 4.26
N ALA A 143 1.52 -0.01 4.50
CA ALA A 143 0.45 -0.49 3.63
C ALA A 143 -0.77 0.44 3.62
N VAL A 144 -1.09 1.04 4.78
CA VAL A 144 -2.26 1.91 4.95
C VAL A 144 -1.96 3.39 4.77
N ALA A 145 -0.69 3.78 4.60
CA ALA A 145 -0.25 5.16 4.51
C ALA A 145 -0.99 5.97 3.42
N GLN A 146 -1.34 7.21 3.75
CA GLN A 146 -1.90 8.22 2.87
C GLN A 146 -1.12 9.54 3.04
N PRO A 147 -0.40 10.04 2.02
CA PRO A 147 -0.18 9.43 0.70
C PRO A 147 0.54 8.06 0.78
N PRO A 148 0.41 7.20 -0.24
CA PRO A 148 1.02 5.87 -0.25
C PRO A 148 2.53 5.90 -0.06
N TYR A 149 3.05 4.99 0.77
CA TYR A 149 4.48 4.84 0.99
C TYR A 149 5.18 4.37 -0.29
N GLN A 150 6.28 5.04 -0.64
CA GLN A 150 7.18 4.65 -1.72
C GLN A 150 8.44 4.07 -1.07
N PRO A 151 8.68 2.75 -1.16
CA PRO A 151 9.91 2.17 -0.66
C PRO A 151 11.12 2.85 -1.32
N PRO A 152 12.19 3.16 -0.56
CA PRO A 152 13.43 3.62 -1.16
C PRO A 152 13.84 2.65 -2.27
N GLY A 153 14.21 3.18 -3.43
CA GLY A 153 14.66 2.35 -4.54
C GLY A 153 15.77 1.43 -4.05
N ARG A 154 15.53 0.12 -4.07
CA ARG A 154 16.59 -0.85 -3.76
C ARG A 154 17.71 -0.61 -4.78
N PRO A 155 18.98 -0.46 -4.37
CA PRO A 155 20.07 -0.52 -5.34
C PRO A 155 19.90 -1.83 -6.11
N ALA A 156 20.00 -1.76 -7.45
CA ALA A 156 19.85 -2.93 -8.29
C ALA A 156 20.75 -4.06 -7.75
N SER A 157 20.20 -5.27 -7.64
CA SER A 157 20.99 -6.45 -7.30
C SER A 157 22.18 -6.52 -8.24
N GLN A 158 23.40 -6.40 -7.69
CA GLN A 158 24.64 -6.59 -8.44
C GLN A 158 24.87 -8.06 -8.80
N TYR A 159 24.08 -8.95 -8.22
CA TYR A 159 24.06 -10.35 -8.57
C TYR A 159 23.09 -10.54 -9.74
N SER A 160 23.65 -10.63 -10.94
CA SER A 160 22.97 -11.27 -12.06
C SER A 160 22.65 -12.71 -11.65
N ALA A 161 21.39 -13.11 -11.79
CA ALA A 161 21.02 -14.51 -11.78
C ALA A 161 21.89 -15.24 -12.82
N LYS A 162 22.70 -16.19 -12.36
CA LYS A 162 23.39 -17.14 -13.23
C LYS A 162 22.44 -18.27 -13.61
#